data_AF-D3YVW6-F1
#
_entry.id   AF-D3YVW6-F1
#
_cell.length_a   1.000
_cell.length_b   1.000
_cell.length_c   1.000
_cell.angle_alpha   90.00
_cell.angle_beta   90.00
_cell.angle_gamma   90.00
#
_symmetry.space_group_name_H-M   'P 1'
#
loop_
_entity.id
_entity.type
_entity.pdbx_description
1 polymer ?
#
loop_
_entity_poly.entity_id
_entity_poly.type
_entity_poly.pdbx_seq_one_letter_code
_entity_poly.pdbx_strand_id
1 'polypeptide(L)'
;MEAPICLVENWKNQLTVNLEAIRILEQIAQPLVVVAIVGLYRTGKSYLMNRLAGRNHGFSLGSTVQSETKGIWMWCVPHPTKP
;
A
#
# COMPACT_ATOMS: atom_id res chain seq x y z
N MET A 1 0.56 -6.24 9.49
CA MET A 1 -0.83 -5.84 9.19
C MET A 1 -1.57 -6.94 8.45
N GLU A 2 -2.89 -7.03 8.60
CA GLU A 2 -3.73 -7.99 7.87
C GLU A 2 -3.99 -7.57 6.43
N ALA A 3 -4.27 -6.28 6.19
CA ALA A 3 -4.56 -5.71 4.88
C ALA A 3 -3.85 -4.35 4.69
N PRO A 4 -3.68 -3.87 3.44
CA PRO A 4 -3.19 -2.53 3.15
C PRO A 4 -4.13 -1.42 3.64
N ILE A 5 -3.58 -0.25 3.93
CA ILE A 5 -4.31 0.96 4.33
C ILE A 5 -3.92 2.14 3.44
N CYS A 6 -4.84 3.07 3.20
CA CYS A 6 -4.52 4.31 2.52
C CYS A 6 -3.60 5.17 3.41
N LEU A 7 -2.46 5.62 2.89
CA LEU A 7 -1.52 6.49 3.58
C LEU A 7 -1.72 7.95 3.19
N VAL A 8 -1.84 8.21 1.88
CA VAL A 8 -2.15 9.53 1.34
C VAL A 8 -3.41 9.40 0.51
N GLU A 9 -4.47 10.06 0.92
CA GLU A 9 -5.70 10.16 0.16
C GLU A 9 -5.56 11.24 -0.90
N ASN A 10 -6.18 11.02 -2.07
CA ASN A 10 -6.34 12.06 -3.08
C ASN A 10 -7.84 12.30 -3.29
N TRP A 11 -8.33 13.39 -2.71
CA TRP A 11 -9.71 13.82 -2.84
C TRP A 11 -9.76 15.19 -3.53
N LYS A 12 -10.44 15.27 -4.68
CA LYS A 12 -10.58 16.51 -5.46
C LYS A 12 -9.24 17.25 -5.70
N ASN A 13 -8.17 16.51 -6.02
CA ASN A 13 -6.80 17.01 -6.21
C ASN A 13 -6.13 17.60 -4.96
N GLN A 14 -6.73 17.39 -3.78
CA GLN A 14 -6.11 17.69 -2.50
C GLN A 14 -5.54 16.39 -1.91
N LEU A 15 -4.27 16.45 -1.52
CA LEU A 15 -3.59 15.35 -0.86
C LEU A 15 -3.70 15.53 0.65
N THR A 16 -4.22 14.51 1.32
CA THR A 16 -4.35 14.46 2.78
C THR A 16 -3.75 13.18 3.32
N VAL A 17 -3.03 13.29 4.44
CA VAL A 17 -2.42 12.14 5.10
C VAL A 17 -3.47 11.45 5.97
N ASN A 18 -3.56 10.12 5.88
CA ASN A 18 -4.38 9.33 6.77
C ASN A 18 -3.68 9.17 8.14
N LEU A 19 -4.25 9.77 9.17
CA LEU A 19 -3.69 9.74 10.53
C LEU A 19 -3.67 8.33 11.14
N GLU A 20 -4.56 7.43 10.72
CA GLU A 20 -4.52 6.02 11.16
C GLU A 20 -3.27 5.31 10.62
N ALA A 21 -2.92 5.56 9.35
CA ALA A 21 -1.71 5.03 8.75
C ALA A 21 -0.45 5.57 9.45
N ILE A 22 -0.44 6.85 9.84
CA ILE A 22 0.65 7.44 10.62
C ILE A 22 0.80 6.76 11.98
N ARG A 23 -0.30 6.56 12.72
CA ARG A 23 -0.26 5.85 14.01
C ARG A 23 0.31 4.44 13.91
N ILE A 24 0.05 3.74 12.81
CA ILE A 24 0.65 2.41 12.56
C ILE A 24 2.16 2.55 12.37
N LEU A 25 2.62 3.53 11.58
CA LEU A 25 4.05 3.76 11.35
C LEU A 25 4.79 4.16 12.63
N GLU A 26 4.18 5.00 13.47
CA GLU A 26 4.74 5.43 14.77
C GLU A 26 4.96 4.26 15.74
N GLN A 27 4.19 3.17 15.60
CA GLN A 27 4.34 1.96 16.43
C GLN A 27 5.48 1.04 15.96
N ILE A 28 6.08 1.29 14.79
CA ILE A 28 7.15 0.46 14.25
C ILE A 28 8.50 1.01 14.67
N ALA A 29 9.11 0.38 15.69
CA ALA A 29 10.45 0.75 16.16
C ALA A 29 11.60 0.12 15.34
N GLN A 30 11.29 -0.87 14.50
CA GLN A 30 12.28 -1.61 13.71
C GLN A 30 12.68 -0.84 12.44
N PRO A 31 13.90 -1.03 11.92
CA PRO A 31 14.28 -0.48 10.62
C PRO A 31 13.33 -0.96 9.50
N LEU A 32 12.84 -0.02 8.69
CA LEU A 32 11.94 -0.31 7.57
C LEU A 32 12.69 -0.38 6.24
N VAL A 33 12.34 -1.38 5.43
CA VAL A 33 12.67 -1.41 4.00
C VAL A 33 11.42 -0.99 3.23
N VAL A 34 11.49 0.14 2.54
CA VAL A 34 10.35 0.70 1.80
C VAL A 34 10.48 0.37 0.32
N VAL A 35 9.44 -0.29 -0.22
CA VAL A 35 9.31 -0.57 -1.66
C VAL A 35 8.08 0.16 -2.18
N ALA A 36 8.27 0.99 -3.20
CA ALA A 36 7.19 1.72 -3.87
C ALA A 36 7.11 1.32 -5.35
N ILE A 37 5.89 1.29 -5.88
CA ILE A 37 5.63 1.02 -7.30
C ILE A 37 4.71 2.08 -7.88
N VAL A 38 5.05 2.58 -9.06
CA VAL A 38 4.26 3.57 -9.80
C VAL A 38 4.13 3.14 -11.26
N GLY A 39 3.10 3.66 -11.94
CA GLY A 39 2.86 3.37 -13.34
C GLY A 39 1.38 3.47 -13.71
N LEU A 40 1.09 3.41 -15.00
CA LEU A 40 -0.26 3.57 -15.56
C LEU A 40 -1.27 2.64 -14.88
N TYR A 41 -2.52 3.06 -14.79
CA TYR A 41 -3.59 2.25 -14.22
C TYR A 41 -3.67 0.88 -14.93
N ARG A 42 -4.05 -0.17 -14.19
CA ARG A 42 -4.25 -1.54 -14.71
C ARG A 42 -3.01 -2.24 -15.32
N THR A 43 -1.80 -1.82 -14.99
CA THR A 43 -0.55 -2.53 -15.36
C THR A 43 -0.09 -3.61 -14.37
N GLY A 44 -0.99 -4.15 -13.54
CA GLY A 44 -0.66 -5.25 -12.61
C GLY A 44 0.15 -4.86 -11.37
N LYS A 45 0.30 -3.56 -11.07
CA LYS A 45 1.07 -3.09 -9.89
C LYS A 45 0.62 -3.71 -8.56
N SER A 46 -0.68 -3.67 -8.26
CA SER A 46 -1.24 -4.26 -7.03
C SER A 46 -1.02 -5.78 -6.96
N TYR A 47 -1.10 -6.46 -8.11
CA TYR A 47 -0.81 -7.89 -8.20
C TYR A 47 0.64 -8.18 -7.84
N LEU A 48 1.59 -7.42 -8.41
CA LEU A 48 3.01 -7.57 -8.10
C LEU A 48 3.31 -7.28 -6.62
N MET A 49 2.70 -6.25 -6.03
CA MET A 49 2.88 -5.94 -4.61
C MET A 49 2.31 -7.04 -3.69
N ASN A 50 1.19 -7.68 -4.04
CA ASN A 50 0.68 -8.84 -3.31
C ASN A 50 1.66 -10.03 -3.37
N ARG A 51 2.25 -10.29 -4.55
CA ARG A 51 3.30 -11.30 -4.71
C ARG A 51 4.53 -10.99 -3.88
N LEU A 52 4.97 -9.73 -3.83
CA LEU A 52 6.09 -9.29 -3.01
C LEU A 52 5.82 -9.46 -1.51
N ALA A 53 4.58 -9.24 -1.07
CA ALA A 53 4.14 -9.52 0.29
C ALA A 53 3.93 -11.01 0.60
N GLY A 54 4.17 -11.91 -0.37
CA GLY A 54 3.99 -13.36 -0.21
C GLY A 54 2.53 -13.79 -0.03
N ARG A 55 1.55 -12.97 -0.42
CA ARG A 55 0.12 -13.24 -0.22
C ARG A 55 -0.65 -13.18 -1.54
N ASN A 56 -1.70 -14.00 -1.66
CA ASN A 56 -2.61 -13.95 -2.82
C ASN A 56 -3.65 -12.82 -2.72
N HIS A 57 -3.85 -12.29 -1.52
CA HIS A 57 -4.79 -11.21 -1.21
C HIS A 57 -4.09 -10.11 -0.42
N GLY A 58 -4.55 -8.87 -0.56
CA GLY A 58 -3.92 -7.69 0.03
C GLY A 58 -4.44 -6.43 -0.65
N PHE A 59 -3.63 -5.82 -1.51
CA PHE A 59 -4.08 -4.72 -2.36
C PHE A 59 -5.19 -5.21 -3.28
N SER A 60 -6.29 -4.46 -3.33
CA SER A 60 -7.41 -4.75 -4.24
C SER A 60 -6.93 -4.78 -5.69
N LEU A 61 -7.33 -5.84 -6.38
CA LEU A 61 -7.01 -6.09 -7.79
C LEU A 61 -8.22 -5.66 -8.62
N GLY A 62 -8.44 -4.35 -8.74
CA GLY A 62 -9.60 -3.84 -9.46
C GLY A 62 -9.67 -4.31 -10.91
N SER A 63 -10.82 -4.87 -11.29
CA SER A 63 -11.19 -5.16 -12.69
C SER A 63 -11.94 -4.01 -13.35
N THR A 64 -12.38 -3.01 -12.57
CA THR A 64 -13.25 -1.91 -13.02
C THR A 64 -12.47 -0.66 -13.46
N VAL A 65 -13.11 0.18 -14.27
CA VAL A 65 -12.52 1.41 -14.87
C VAL A 65 -12.25 2.50 -13.82
N GLN A 66 -12.87 2.41 -12.65
CA GLN A 66 -12.69 3.37 -11.58
C GLN A 66 -11.38 3.06 -10.84
N SER A 67 -10.49 4.05 -10.73
CA SER A 67 -9.21 3.88 -10.04
C SER A 67 -9.44 3.51 -8.57
N GLU A 68 -9.39 2.23 -8.23
CA GLU A 68 -9.58 1.75 -6.85
C GLU A 68 -8.50 2.29 -5.91
N THR A 69 -7.32 2.62 -6.42
CA THR A 69 -6.24 3.28 -5.69
C THR A 69 -6.14 4.75 -6.11
N LYS A 70 -7.00 5.60 -5.55
CA LYS A 70 -6.70 7.03 -5.50
C LYS A 70 -5.78 7.28 -4.31
N GLY A 71 -4.68 7.98 -4.57
CA GLY A 71 -3.67 8.25 -3.56
C GLY A 71 -2.60 7.16 -3.41
N ILE A 72 -1.88 7.18 -2.30
CA ILE A 72 -0.78 6.26 -1.98
C ILE A 72 -1.26 5.32 -0.88
N TRP A 73 -1.06 4.02 -1.08
CA TRP A 73 -1.41 2.98 -0.13
C TRP A 73 -0.16 2.32 0.42
N MET A 74 -0.22 1.91 1.69
CA MET A 74 0.88 1.24 2.36
C MET A 74 0.47 -0.11 2.92
N TRP A 75 1.43 -1.02 3.03
CA TRP A 75 1.22 -2.31 3.67
C TRP A 75 2.50 -2.77 4.35
N CYS A 76 2.49 -2.80 5.69
CA CYS A 76 3.63 -3.25 6.47
C CYS A 76 3.52 -4.76 6.75
N VAL A 77 4.52 -5.50 6.29
CA VAL A 77 4.68 -6.94 6.47
C VAL A 77 6.08 -7.24 7.02
N PRO A 78 6.29 -8.37 7.72
CA PRO A 78 7.62 -8.80 8.12
C PRO A 78 8.55 -8.93 6.92
N HIS A 79 9.81 -8.53 7.07
CA HIS A 79 10.80 -8.70 6.00
C HIS A 79 11.05 -10.21 5.78
N PRO A 80 11.08 -10.71 4.53
CA PRO A 80 11.10 -12.16 4.27
C PRO A 80 12.36 -12.88 4.76
N THR A 81 13.48 -12.16 4.92
CA THR A 81 14.78 -12.74 5.29
C THR A 81 15.53 -12.02 6.41
N LYS A 82 15.00 -10.90 6.90
CA LYS A 82 15.66 -10.08 7.93
C LYS A 82 14.74 -10.00 9.14
N PRO A 83 15.27 -10.12 10.36
CA PRO A 83 14.51 -9.93 11.58
C PRO A 83 14.07 -8.47 11.75
#